data_AF-A0A522SLN4-F1
#
_entry.id   AF-A0A522SLN4-F1
#
_cell.length_a   1.000
_cell.length_b   1.000
_cell.length_c   1.000
_cell.angle_alpha   90.00
_cell.angle_beta   90.00
_cell.angle_gamma   90.00
#
_symmetry.space_group_name_H-M   'P 1'
#
loop_
_entity.id
_entity.type
_entity.pdbx_description
1 polymer ?
#
loop_
_entity_poly.entity_id
_entity_poly.type
_entity_poly.pdbx_seq_one_letter_code
_entity_poly.pdbx_strand_id
1 'polypeptide(L)'
;MKRYYGPFILGIIIGIVIGLLAGKQVFSGHNPQNNSVPAQSQQAPIANKQIQNSPDNPDIPHKVYVVLNYVLTHHQAMDGYVGGRVFQNREQMLPETDTAGNPIEYQEWDVNPKIEGENRGTERLITGSDGRAWYTNNHYRSFVQVK
;
A
#
# COMPACT_ATOMS: atom_id res chain seq x y z
N MET A 1 9.23 27.01 -32.86
CA MET A 1 7.77 26.86 -33.05
C MET A 1 7.13 26.81 -31.67
N LYS A 2 6.26 27.78 -31.35
CA LYS A 2 5.62 27.93 -30.04
C LYS A 2 4.51 26.88 -29.91
N ARG A 3 4.58 25.99 -28.91
CA ARG A 3 3.49 25.06 -28.59
C ARG A 3 2.61 25.69 -27.52
N TYR A 4 1.37 26.00 -27.90
CA TYR A 4 0.32 26.46 -27.00
C TYR A 4 -0.28 25.25 -26.27
N TYR A 5 -0.30 25.31 -24.94
CA TYR A 5 -1.13 24.44 -24.12
C TYR A 5 -2.36 25.26 -23.68
N GLY A 6 -3.55 24.87 -24.16
CA GLY A 6 -4.81 25.44 -23.70
C GLY A 6 -5.14 24.98 -22.27
N PRO A 7 -5.97 25.74 -21.52
CA PRO A 7 -6.31 25.40 -20.15
C PRO A 7 -7.23 24.17 -20.13
N PHE A 8 -6.72 23.02 -19.67
CA PHE A 8 -7.55 21.87 -19.33
C PHE A 8 -8.29 22.17 -18.03
N ILE A 9 -9.61 22.36 -18.13
CA ILE A 9 -10.52 22.53 -17.01
C ILE A 9 -10.56 21.23 -16.21
N LEU A 10 -10.09 21.26 -14.98
CA LEU A 10 -10.19 20.16 -14.02
C LEU A 10 -11.66 20.06 -13.56
N GLY A 11 -12.41 19.08 -14.08
CA GLY A 11 -13.76 18.79 -13.63
C GLY A 11 -13.74 18.26 -12.20
N ILE A 12 -14.24 19.05 -11.24
CA ILE A 12 -14.58 18.60 -9.90
C ILE A 12 -15.89 17.81 -10.01
N ILE A 13 -15.87 16.51 -9.72
CA ILE A 13 -17.10 15.74 -9.48
C ILE A 13 -17.23 15.50 -7.98
N ILE A 14 -18.14 16.26 -7.38
CA ILE A 14 -18.68 16.04 -6.04
C ILE A 14 -19.75 14.95 -6.17
N GLY A 15 -19.60 13.87 -5.41
CA GLY A 15 -20.63 12.86 -5.21
C GLY A 15 -20.96 12.74 -3.72
N ILE A 16 -22.04 13.40 -3.29
CA ILE A 16 -22.69 13.18 -1.99
C ILE A 16 -23.92 12.31 -2.24
N VAL A 17 -24.01 11.14 -1.60
CA VAL A 17 -25.31 10.54 -1.24
C VAL A 17 -25.21 9.86 0.13
N ILE A 18 -26.14 10.25 0.99
CA ILE A 18 -26.37 9.82 2.38
C ILE A 18 -27.30 8.60 2.36
N GLY A 19 -27.06 7.64 3.25
CA GLY A 19 -27.98 6.53 3.54
C GLY A 19 -27.81 5.98 4.95
N LEU A 20 -28.68 6.41 5.86
CA LEU A 20 -28.82 5.99 7.26
C LEU A 20 -29.31 4.54 7.36
N LEU A 21 -28.72 3.74 8.27
CA LEU A 21 -29.42 2.60 8.86
C LEU A 21 -29.01 2.39 10.32
N ALA A 22 -30.01 2.58 11.19
CA ALA A 22 -29.95 2.36 12.62
C ALA A 22 -30.33 0.90 12.96
N GLY A 23 -29.66 0.34 13.96
CA GLY A 23 -30.05 -0.92 14.59
C GLY A 23 -29.35 -1.10 15.93
N LYS A 24 -30.00 -0.66 17.02
CA LYS A 24 -29.60 -0.95 18.40
C LYS A 24 -30.27 -2.24 18.84
N GLN A 25 -29.51 -3.21 19.35
CA GLN A 25 -30.07 -4.21 20.27
C GLN A 25 -29.13 -4.41 21.46
N VAL A 26 -29.69 -4.12 22.63
CA VAL A 26 -29.13 -4.30 23.97
C VAL A 26 -29.67 -5.62 24.50
N PHE A 27 -28.80 -6.53 24.92
CA PHE A 27 -29.18 -7.62 25.80
C PHE A 27 -28.22 -7.64 27.00
N SER A 28 -28.76 -7.27 28.15
CA SER A 28 -28.14 -7.38 29.46
C SER A 28 -28.57 -8.69 30.11
N GLY A 29 -27.61 -9.47 30.58
CA GLY A 29 -27.81 -10.57 31.52
C GLY A 29 -26.57 -10.74 32.40
N HIS A 30 -26.61 -10.20 33.62
CA HIS A 30 -25.72 -10.57 34.74
C HIS A 30 -26.42 -11.72 35.51
N ASN A 31 -25.81 -12.60 36.32
CA ASN A 31 -24.71 -12.50 37.29
C ASN A 31 -24.29 -13.94 37.77
N PRO A 32 -23.48 -14.16 38.83
CA PRO A 32 -22.09 -14.64 38.77
C PRO A 32 -21.87 -16.01 39.46
N GLN A 33 -20.66 -16.59 39.38
CA GLN A 33 -20.02 -17.21 40.55
C GLN A 33 -18.48 -17.19 40.45
N ASN A 34 -17.93 -16.82 41.59
CA ASN A 34 -16.55 -16.55 42.00
C ASN A 34 -15.74 -17.84 42.13
N ASN A 35 -14.44 -17.82 41.79
CA ASN A 35 -13.38 -18.47 42.57
C ASN A 35 -12.01 -17.83 42.29
N SER A 36 -11.29 -17.59 43.37
CA SER A 36 -10.07 -16.77 43.50
C SER A 36 -8.78 -17.44 43.00
N VAL A 37 -7.84 -16.56 42.60
CA VAL A 37 -6.49 -16.69 42.00
C VAL A 37 -5.49 -17.65 42.72
N PRO A 38 -4.37 -18.07 42.07
CA PRO A 38 -3.15 -17.24 42.15
C PRO A 38 -2.40 -17.07 40.81
N ALA A 39 -1.63 -15.97 40.74
CA ALA A 39 -0.93 -15.48 39.57
C ALA A 39 0.22 -16.39 39.10
N GLN A 40 0.28 -16.66 37.81
CA GLN A 40 1.51 -16.95 37.08
C GLN A 40 1.42 -16.35 35.67
N SER A 41 2.33 -15.43 35.41
CA SER A 41 2.64 -14.80 34.14
C SER A 41 3.16 -15.84 33.13
N GLN A 42 2.58 -15.88 31.93
CA GLN A 42 3.26 -15.94 30.62
C GLN A 42 2.29 -16.29 29.47
N GLN A 43 2.14 -15.31 28.56
CA GLN A 43 1.90 -15.44 27.11
C GLN A 43 0.69 -16.24 26.60
N ALA A 44 -0.32 -15.50 26.10
CA ALA A 44 -1.36 -16.05 25.24
C ALA A 44 -0.79 -16.51 23.87
N PRO A 45 -1.11 -17.72 23.38
CA PRO A 45 -0.52 -18.26 22.18
C PRO A 45 -1.46 -18.13 20.97
N ILE A 46 -1.43 -17.01 20.23
CA ILE A 46 -2.01 -16.96 18.87
C ILE A 46 -1.24 -15.97 18.00
N ALA A 47 -0.04 -16.33 17.55
CA ALA A 47 0.62 -15.67 16.42
C ALA A 47 1.79 -16.51 15.91
N ASN A 48 1.53 -17.67 15.32
CA ASN A 48 2.55 -18.36 14.52
C ASN A 48 1.95 -19.45 13.61
N LYS A 49 1.13 -19.03 12.63
CA LYS A 49 0.79 -19.91 11.50
C LYS A 49 0.46 -19.17 10.21
N GLN A 50 1.20 -18.11 9.87
CA GLN A 50 1.20 -17.51 8.53
C GLN A 50 2.56 -16.87 8.16
N ILE A 51 3.67 -17.48 8.57
CA ILE A 51 4.94 -17.32 7.87
C ILE A 51 5.16 -18.65 7.19
N GLN A 52 5.36 -18.67 5.88
CA GLN A 52 5.73 -19.77 4.96
C GLN A 52 4.84 -19.66 3.72
N ASN A 53 5.14 -18.66 2.88
CA ASN A 53 4.91 -18.56 1.43
C ASN A 53 5.10 -17.08 1.03
N SER A 54 6.34 -16.58 1.06
CA SER A 54 6.73 -15.33 0.39
C SER A 54 8.03 -15.55 -0.39
N PRO A 55 8.24 -14.87 -1.52
CA PRO A 55 9.44 -14.99 -2.33
C PRO A 55 10.56 -14.23 -1.61
N ASP A 56 11.22 -14.87 -0.65
CA ASP A 56 11.98 -14.18 0.40
C ASP A 56 13.35 -13.66 -0.08
N ASN A 57 13.34 -12.53 -0.79
CA ASN A 57 14.49 -11.63 -0.79
C ASN A 57 14.52 -10.90 0.57
N PRO A 58 15.55 -11.11 1.42
CA PRO A 58 15.61 -10.53 2.77
C PRO A 58 15.63 -8.99 2.76
N ASP A 59 15.97 -8.36 1.64
CA ASP A 59 16.03 -6.90 1.51
C ASP A 59 14.65 -6.26 1.25
N ILE A 60 13.61 -7.07 1.00
CA ILE A 60 12.26 -6.59 0.68
C ILE A 60 11.32 -6.93 1.86
N PRO A 61 10.88 -5.94 2.65
CA PRO A 61 9.94 -6.16 3.74
C PRO A 61 8.61 -6.76 3.27
N HIS A 62 8.03 -7.69 4.05
CA HIS A 62 6.76 -8.37 3.71
C HIS A 62 5.62 -7.41 3.33
N LYS A 63 5.53 -6.23 3.98
CA LYS A 63 4.54 -5.18 3.67
C LYS A 63 4.55 -4.75 2.21
N VAL A 64 5.68 -4.81 1.52
CA VAL A 64 5.81 -4.45 0.10
C VAL A 64 5.01 -5.41 -0.77
N TYR A 65 5.05 -6.72 -0.49
CA TYR A 65 4.26 -7.72 -1.22
C TYR A 65 2.77 -7.56 -0.98
N VAL A 66 2.37 -7.20 0.25
CA VAL A 66 0.96 -6.89 0.57
C VAL A 66 0.46 -5.72 -0.29
N VAL A 67 1.23 -4.64 -0.34
CA VAL A 67 0.90 -3.47 -1.17
C VAL A 67 0.87 -3.85 -2.65
N LEU A 68 1.88 -4.58 -3.14
CA LEU A 68 1.96 -5.01 -4.55
C LEU A 68 0.72 -5.81 -4.96
N ASN A 69 0.33 -6.81 -4.17
CA ASN A 69 -0.84 -7.63 -4.45
C ASN A 69 -2.13 -6.80 -4.47
N TYR A 70 -2.27 -5.83 -3.56
CA TYR A 70 -3.42 -4.94 -3.54
C TYR A 70 -3.48 -4.07 -4.79
N VAL A 71 -2.39 -3.37 -5.15
CA VAL A 71 -2.39 -2.41 -6.28
C VAL A 71 -2.51 -3.10 -7.63
N LEU A 72 -2.01 -4.34 -7.77
CA LEU A 72 -2.22 -5.13 -8.99
C LEU A 72 -3.69 -5.52 -9.19
N THR A 73 -4.45 -5.66 -8.12
CA THR A 73 -5.86 -6.09 -8.17
C THR A 73 -6.80 -4.89 -8.29
N HIS A 74 -6.54 -3.82 -7.56
CA HIS A 74 -7.47 -2.69 -7.41
C HIS A 74 -7.07 -1.47 -8.24
N HIS A 75 -5.83 -1.43 -8.75
CA HIS A 75 -5.28 -0.29 -9.48
C HIS A 75 -5.35 1.04 -8.71
N GLN A 76 -5.37 0.97 -7.37
CA GLN A 76 -5.40 2.12 -6.46
C GLN A 76 -4.65 1.80 -5.17
N ALA A 77 -4.31 2.83 -4.39
CA ALA A 77 -3.69 2.65 -3.09
C ALA A 77 -4.68 2.06 -2.08
N MET A 78 -4.17 1.34 -1.09
CA MET A 78 -4.96 0.89 0.07
C MET A 78 -5.50 2.09 0.86
N ASP A 79 -6.60 1.88 1.58
CA ASP A 79 -7.14 2.90 2.49
C ASP A 79 -6.07 3.34 3.50
N GLY A 80 -5.90 4.66 3.63
CA GLY A 80 -4.86 5.26 4.48
C GLY A 80 -3.46 5.27 3.87
N TYR A 81 -3.26 4.78 2.65
CA TYR A 81 -2.00 4.86 1.90
C TYR A 81 -2.12 5.90 0.76
N VAL A 82 -0.97 6.32 0.22
CA VAL A 82 -0.93 7.22 -0.94
C VAL A 82 -0.13 6.58 -2.06
N GLY A 83 -0.63 6.65 -3.29
CA GLY A 83 0.02 6.08 -4.46
C GLY A 83 -0.76 6.31 -5.75
N GLY A 84 -0.28 5.70 -6.84
CA GLY A 84 -0.89 5.78 -8.18
C GLY A 84 -0.44 6.98 -8.99
N ARG A 85 0.56 7.72 -8.52
CA ARG A 85 1.14 8.84 -9.26
C ARG A 85 2.16 8.29 -10.26
N VAL A 86 2.32 8.97 -11.39
CA VAL A 86 3.35 8.64 -12.37
C VAL A 86 4.73 8.80 -11.74
N PHE A 87 5.53 7.72 -11.78
CA PHE A 87 6.96 7.77 -11.51
C PHE A 87 7.71 8.04 -12.81
N GLN A 88 8.44 9.15 -12.87
CA GLN A 88 9.00 9.63 -14.14
C GLN A 88 10.31 8.95 -14.56
N ASN A 89 10.94 8.19 -13.65
CA ASN A 89 12.23 7.53 -13.90
C ASN A 89 13.29 8.49 -14.51
N ARG A 90 13.38 9.72 -14.00
CA ARG A 90 14.26 10.77 -14.57
C ARG A 90 15.73 10.40 -14.50
N GLU A 91 16.09 9.66 -13.46
CA GLU A 91 17.44 9.18 -13.19
C GLU A 91 17.76 7.90 -13.98
N GLN A 92 16.81 7.38 -14.77
CA GLN A 92 16.98 6.21 -15.65
C GLN A 92 17.50 4.96 -14.92
N MET A 93 17.12 4.82 -13.65
CA MET A 93 17.52 3.70 -12.79
C MET A 93 16.69 2.44 -13.06
N LEU A 94 15.49 2.61 -13.63
CA LEU A 94 14.65 1.52 -14.10
C LEU A 94 14.72 1.45 -15.64
N PRO A 95 14.46 0.27 -16.25
CA PRO A 95 14.43 0.12 -17.71
C PRO A 95 13.42 1.07 -18.36
N GLU A 96 13.76 1.65 -19.52
CA GLU A 96 12.86 2.58 -20.21
C GLU A 96 11.88 1.86 -21.16
N THR A 97 12.25 0.67 -21.62
CA THR A 97 11.44 -0.11 -22.56
C THR A 97 11.28 -1.56 -22.12
N ASP A 98 10.15 -2.17 -22.51
CA ASP A 98 9.88 -3.58 -22.33
C ASP A 98 10.68 -4.45 -23.32
N THR A 99 10.48 -5.77 -23.27
CA THR A 99 11.16 -6.72 -24.16
C THR A 99 10.78 -6.60 -25.63
N ALA A 100 9.67 -5.94 -25.94
CA ALA A 100 9.21 -5.66 -27.30
C ALA A 100 9.64 -4.26 -27.80
N GLY A 101 10.30 -3.46 -26.95
CA GLY A 101 10.74 -2.11 -27.25
C GLY A 101 9.69 -1.02 -27.01
N ASN A 102 8.56 -1.35 -26.37
CA ASN A 102 7.56 -0.33 -26.00
C ASN A 102 8.02 0.45 -24.77
N PRO A 103 7.73 1.77 -24.67
CA PRO A 103 8.01 2.55 -23.46
C PRO A 103 7.29 1.98 -22.23
N ILE A 104 7.97 1.94 -21.09
CA ILE A 104 7.38 1.50 -19.83
C ILE A 104 6.88 2.71 -19.05
N GLU A 105 5.57 2.74 -18.80
CA GLU A 105 4.96 3.63 -17.84
C GLU A 105 5.08 3.08 -16.42
N TYR A 106 5.45 3.95 -15.47
CA TYR A 106 5.63 3.60 -14.07
C TYR A 106 4.68 4.37 -13.15
N GLN A 107 4.23 3.70 -12.08
CA GLN A 107 3.49 4.31 -10.98
C GLN A 107 4.20 4.09 -9.64
N GLU A 108 4.14 5.07 -8.75
CA GLU A 108 4.67 4.99 -7.38
C GLU A 108 3.58 4.75 -6.32
N TRP A 109 3.94 3.98 -5.28
CA TRP A 109 3.06 3.61 -4.17
C TRP A 109 3.81 3.67 -2.84
N ASP A 110 3.17 4.22 -1.81
CA ASP A 110 3.64 4.06 -0.44
C ASP A 110 3.52 2.60 0.00
N VAL A 111 4.48 2.18 0.81
CA VAL A 111 4.45 0.87 1.49
C VAL A 111 4.19 1.00 2.99
N ASN A 112 4.02 2.23 3.49
CA ASN A 112 3.64 2.56 4.86
C ASN A 112 2.35 3.39 4.85
N PRO A 113 1.48 3.26 5.87
CA PRO A 113 0.30 4.11 5.98
C PRO A 113 0.71 5.58 6.16
N LYS A 114 -0.12 6.49 5.65
CA LYS A 114 0.03 7.92 5.87
C LYS A 114 -0.45 8.28 7.28
N ILE A 115 0.44 8.86 8.07
CA ILE A 115 0.13 9.43 9.37
C ILE A 115 0.05 10.96 9.22
N GLU A 116 -1.01 11.58 9.74
CA GLU A 116 -1.17 13.03 9.66
C GLU A 116 -0.08 13.74 10.46
N GLY A 117 0.54 14.77 9.85
CA GLY A 117 1.66 15.49 10.46
C GLY A 117 3.02 14.81 10.30
N GLU A 118 3.10 13.59 9.76
CA GLU A 118 4.35 12.87 9.55
C GLU A 118 4.76 12.80 8.06
N ASN A 119 6.06 12.61 7.82
CA ASN A 119 6.58 12.31 6.49
C ASN A 119 6.20 10.87 6.09
N ARG A 120 5.90 10.65 4.80
CA ARG A 120 5.58 9.34 4.19
C ARG A 120 6.76 8.35 4.16
N GLY A 121 7.90 8.69 4.77
CA GLY A 121 9.12 7.89 4.78
C GLY A 121 9.83 7.82 3.42
N THR A 122 10.89 7.03 3.37
CA THR A 122 11.79 6.87 2.21
C THR A 122 11.49 5.63 1.36
N GLU A 123 10.58 4.79 1.82
CA GLU A 123 10.27 3.51 1.19
C GLU A 123 9.15 3.65 0.15
N ARG A 124 9.33 3.09 -1.05
CA ARG A 124 8.33 3.10 -2.13
C ARG A 124 8.34 1.80 -2.92
N LEU A 125 7.16 1.42 -3.39
CA LEU A 125 6.96 0.41 -4.43
C LEU A 125 6.73 1.14 -5.77
N ILE A 126 7.37 0.66 -6.83
CA ILE A 126 7.17 1.12 -8.21
C ILE A 126 6.64 -0.04 -9.04
N THR A 127 5.56 0.17 -9.79
CA THR A 127 4.99 -0.83 -10.71
C THR A 127 5.13 -0.36 -12.14
N GLY A 128 5.61 -1.23 -13.03
CA GLY A 128 5.71 -1.00 -14.47
C GLY A 128 4.53 -1.58 -15.24
N SER A 129 4.17 -0.89 -16.32
CA SER A 129 3.18 -1.37 -17.31
C SER A 129 3.56 -2.68 -18.00
N ASP A 130 4.84 -3.05 -17.95
CA ASP A 130 5.39 -4.33 -18.41
C ASP A 130 5.24 -5.48 -17.38
N GLY A 131 4.58 -5.21 -16.26
CA GLY A 131 4.27 -6.20 -15.21
C GLY A 131 5.38 -6.42 -14.18
N ARG A 132 6.52 -5.74 -14.32
CA ARG A 132 7.60 -5.75 -13.32
C ARG A 132 7.31 -4.79 -12.17
N ALA A 133 7.96 -5.04 -11.04
CA ALA A 133 7.88 -4.15 -9.88
C ALA A 133 9.22 -4.00 -9.16
N TRP A 134 9.44 -2.83 -8.56
CA TRP A 134 10.67 -2.47 -7.87
C TRP A 134 10.40 -1.84 -6.51
N TYR A 135 11.32 -2.06 -5.58
CA TYR A 135 11.28 -1.52 -4.24
C TYR A 135 12.51 -0.64 -3.99
N THR A 136 12.29 0.52 -3.41
CA THR A 136 13.35 1.40 -2.88
C THR A 136 13.12 1.58 -1.38
N ASN A 137 14.18 1.50 -0.58
CA ASN A 137 14.15 1.85 0.84
C ASN A 137 14.84 3.21 1.15
N ASN A 138 15.46 3.83 0.15
CA ASN A 138 16.35 4.98 0.32
C ASN A 138 15.94 6.19 -0.55
N HIS A 139 14.63 6.34 -0.78
CA HIS A 139 14.04 7.45 -1.51
C HIS A 139 14.57 7.58 -2.95
N TYR A 140 14.39 6.50 -3.73
CA TYR A 140 14.68 6.38 -5.17
C TYR A 140 16.18 6.36 -5.54
N ARG A 141 17.09 6.19 -4.58
CA ARG A 141 18.54 6.14 -4.85
C ARG A 141 19.00 4.77 -5.36
N SER A 142 18.30 3.70 -4.98
CA SER A 142 18.52 2.36 -5.52
C SER A 142 17.23 1.56 -5.50
N PHE A 143 17.18 0.52 -6.33
CA PHE A 143 16.01 -0.32 -6.48
C PHE A 143 16.39 -1.80 -6.40
N VAL A 144 15.52 -2.58 -5.78
CA VAL A 144 15.55 -4.05 -5.79
C VAL A 144 14.31 -4.52 -6.55
N GLN A 145 14.48 -5.40 -7.54
CA GLN A 145 13.34 -5.94 -8.27
C GLN A 145 12.54 -6.89 -7.36
N VAL A 146 11.22 -6.69 -7.33
CA VAL A 146 10.25 -7.45 -6.52
C VAL A 146 9.58 -8.54 -7.36
N LYS A 147 9.31 -8.23 -8.64
CA LYS A 147 8.64 -9.08 -9.62
C LYS A 147 9.19 -8.83 -11.01
#